data_AF-A0AAV0AJG8-F1
#
_entry.id   AF-A0AAV0AJG8-F1
#
_cell.length_a   1.000
_cell.length_b   1.000
_cell.length_c   1.000
_cell.angle_alpha   90.00
_cell.angle_beta   90.00
_cell.angle_gamma   90.00
#
_symmetry.space_group_name_H-M   'P 1'
#
loop_
_entity.id
_entity.type
_entity.pdbx_description
1 polymer ?
#
loop_
_entity_poly.entity_id
_entity_poly.type
_entity_poly.pdbx_seq_one_letter_code
_entity_poly.pdbx_strand_id
1 'polypeptide(L)'
;MIRHVPLNIYSDDTSGNLSKQWNKHISIFMSLAGLPPHISNQEYNTLFVATSNIATALELAAPVVEELNILSTAGFYTFDYSLQEEVFVLPVVLMFMGDSPMHAEITSTMHPNVSLQPCRFCNLKAKNKKEKATGAYVDKFLGQNTNGILVKPELRSWIETKKNAYHTWGLVQKGAPTSHVQRSILEFGIKDVLNQSIIHTIKENQDTKVIYNIKRIQNESLEKLFNPFYDLKGFDGHKDTPVEILHVILLGIAKYLYRDIISGLTVEKKDELVARLQSFDISNLNIPSIKAKYLVQHYSSLVGKDFKIIIQAAPFVFFTLIEESRRKIWISLCNLCSLIFQTHISCLENYVENLNSFTQDFLIKLISSNAQWVNKPKFHILLHLSQSVARFGPASLFATEKFESYNGVDIANSFMNFSAIRYCLSGGNCISKTNVSIVSPSYQVKNLLLKNPTIQNLLGLDSHIFKVKPRYPFFKKPPLSSTDYDISTTPRGIKSISPNSDWINILSFELDAHQSIKANSFVSIKGQQVNQNNFIAFIIGIWGVDNISNQKIYIHCLHCEMLEVDPFYGMRCGMPV
;
A
#
# COMPACT_ATOMS: atom_id res chain seq x y z
N MET A 1 -19.78 9.77 -25.95
CA MET A 1 -18.37 9.55 -25.56
C MET A 1 -18.25 8.23 -24.80
N ILE A 2 -17.13 7.49 -24.95
CA ILE A 2 -16.85 6.25 -24.19
C ILE A 2 -15.84 6.53 -23.08
N ARG A 3 -16.11 6.07 -21.86
CA ARG A 3 -15.25 6.18 -20.67
C ARG A 3 -14.83 4.80 -20.20
N HIS A 4 -13.53 4.51 -20.26
CA HIS A 4 -12.97 3.34 -19.57
C HIS A 4 -12.68 3.68 -18.12
N VAL A 5 -13.24 2.89 -17.20
CA VAL A 5 -13.17 3.18 -15.76
C VAL A 5 -12.39 2.07 -15.07
N PRO A 6 -11.08 2.24 -14.83
CA PRO A 6 -10.28 1.22 -14.16
C PRO A 6 -10.66 1.14 -12.67
N LEU A 7 -10.89 -0.08 -12.18
CA LEU A 7 -11.32 -0.39 -10.82
C LEU A 7 -10.25 -1.18 -10.08
N ASN A 8 -10.02 -0.81 -8.82
CA ASN A 8 -9.29 -1.64 -7.89
C ASN A 8 -10.30 -2.38 -7.00
N ILE A 9 -10.20 -3.71 -6.92
CA ILE A 9 -11.00 -4.53 -6.01
C ILE A 9 -10.19 -4.80 -4.74
N TYR A 10 -10.86 -4.83 -3.60
CA TYR A 10 -10.28 -5.20 -2.32
C TYR A 10 -11.21 -6.12 -1.55
N SER A 11 -10.66 -7.08 -0.82
CA SER A 11 -11.39 -7.91 0.13
C SER A 11 -10.61 -8.08 1.43
N ASP A 12 -11.29 -7.97 2.57
CA ASP A 12 -10.70 -8.19 3.90
C ASP A 12 -11.72 -8.71 4.92
N ASP A 13 -11.16 -9.24 6.00
CA ASP A 13 -11.83 -9.65 7.22
C ASP A 13 -12.21 -8.41 8.05
N THR A 14 -13.46 -8.00 7.89
CA THR A 14 -14.13 -6.99 8.72
C THR A 14 -14.77 -7.63 9.96
N SER A 15 -14.86 -6.90 11.07
CA SER A 15 -15.68 -7.33 12.22
C SER A 15 -16.99 -6.56 12.28
N GLY A 16 -18.08 -7.28 12.56
CA GLY A 16 -19.36 -6.68 12.96
C GLY A 16 -19.39 -6.19 14.42
N ASN A 17 -18.27 -6.29 15.13
CA ASN A 17 -18.06 -5.84 16.51
C ASN A 17 -16.82 -4.94 16.58
N LEU A 18 -16.60 -4.26 17.72
CA LEU A 18 -15.37 -3.50 18.00
C LEU A 18 -14.09 -4.36 17.99
N SER A 19 -14.19 -5.71 17.97
CA SER A 19 -13.05 -6.62 17.85
C SER A 19 -13.21 -7.64 16.72
N LYS A 20 -12.10 -7.92 16.03
CA LYS A 20 -11.98 -8.89 14.93
C LYS A 20 -12.27 -10.35 15.30
N GLN A 21 -12.45 -10.64 16.59
CA GLN A 21 -12.51 -12.02 17.09
C GLN A 21 -13.93 -12.62 17.03
N TRP A 22 -14.97 -11.78 17.01
CA TRP A 22 -16.37 -12.21 17.04
C TRP A 22 -17.15 -11.58 15.87
N ASN A 23 -17.96 -12.37 15.15
CA ASN A 23 -18.71 -11.95 13.96
C ASN A 23 -17.82 -11.44 12.82
N LYS A 24 -16.90 -12.28 12.36
CA LYS A 24 -16.09 -12.04 11.15
C LYS A 24 -17.01 -11.94 9.93
N HIS A 25 -16.84 -10.88 9.16
CA HIS A 25 -17.48 -10.63 7.88
C HIS A 25 -16.42 -10.49 6.81
N ILE A 26 -16.59 -11.17 5.68
CA ILE A 26 -15.83 -10.90 4.47
C ILE A 26 -16.55 -9.80 3.72
N SER A 27 -15.83 -8.73 3.36
CA SER A 27 -16.40 -7.60 2.63
C SER A 27 -15.61 -7.33 1.35
N ILE A 28 -16.31 -7.06 0.26
CA ILE A 28 -15.74 -6.62 -1.03
C ILE A 28 -15.95 -5.13 -1.17
N PHE A 29 -14.86 -4.42 -1.45
CA PHE A 29 -14.84 -3.00 -1.73
C PHE A 29 -14.21 -2.74 -3.11
N MET A 30 -14.58 -1.60 -3.69
CA MET A 30 -13.99 -1.11 -4.94
C MET A 30 -13.57 0.35 -4.79
N SER A 31 -12.59 0.76 -5.59
CA SER A 31 -12.23 2.17 -5.75
C SER A 31 -11.81 2.45 -7.19
N LEU A 32 -11.99 3.70 -7.63
CA LEU A 32 -11.54 4.13 -8.96
C LEU A 32 -10.02 4.27 -8.97
N ALA A 33 -9.35 3.50 -9.83
CA ALA A 33 -7.90 3.44 -9.87
C ALA A 33 -7.23 4.71 -10.40
N GLY A 34 -7.96 5.51 -11.20
CA GLY A 34 -7.46 6.76 -11.77
C GLY A 34 -7.46 7.95 -10.80
N LEU A 35 -7.97 7.78 -9.56
CA LEU A 35 -8.00 8.85 -8.59
C LEU A 35 -6.60 9.12 -8.03
N PRO A 36 -6.18 10.40 -7.89
CA PRO A 36 -4.97 10.75 -7.16
C PRO A 36 -4.98 10.16 -5.75
N PRO A 37 -3.84 9.73 -5.19
CA PRO A 37 -3.78 9.05 -3.88
C PRO A 37 -4.51 9.80 -2.76
N HIS A 38 -4.29 11.11 -2.66
CA HIS A 38 -4.94 11.97 -1.65
C HIS A 38 -6.48 12.04 -1.76
N ILE A 39 -7.05 11.69 -2.93
CA ILE A 39 -8.49 11.56 -3.13
C ILE A 39 -8.90 10.10 -2.90
N SER A 40 -8.20 9.15 -3.52
CA SER A 40 -8.51 7.71 -3.44
C SER A 40 -8.37 7.11 -2.03
N ASN A 41 -7.65 7.80 -1.13
CA ASN A 41 -7.46 7.41 0.27
C ASN A 41 -8.55 7.95 1.21
N GLN A 42 -9.41 8.85 0.73
CA GLN A 42 -10.56 9.31 1.50
C GLN A 42 -11.62 8.23 1.55
N GLU A 43 -12.26 8.08 2.70
CA GLU A 43 -13.26 7.04 2.89
C GLU A 43 -14.49 7.20 1.99
N TYR A 44 -14.72 8.43 1.55
CA TYR A 44 -15.71 8.77 0.55
C TYR A 44 -15.57 7.97 -0.76
N ASN A 45 -14.34 7.65 -1.16
CA ASN A 45 -14.01 7.04 -2.46
C ASN A 45 -13.78 5.53 -2.41
N THR A 46 -14.02 4.90 -1.26
CA THR A 46 -14.13 3.45 -1.14
C THR A 46 -15.60 3.07 -1.24
N LEU A 47 -15.94 2.29 -2.26
CA LEU A 47 -17.28 1.86 -2.57
C LEU A 47 -17.51 0.46 -2.02
N PHE A 48 -18.50 0.32 -1.14
CA PHE A 48 -18.95 -0.97 -0.65
C PHE A 48 -19.70 -1.71 -1.76
N VAL A 49 -19.42 -3.00 -1.92
CA VAL A 49 -20.09 -3.86 -2.92
C VAL A 49 -20.91 -4.94 -2.25
N ALA A 50 -20.27 -5.75 -1.41
CA ALA A 50 -20.93 -6.89 -0.76
C ALA A 50 -20.27 -7.23 0.57
N THR A 51 -21.01 -7.85 1.48
CA THR A 51 -20.49 -8.44 2.71
C THR A 51 -21.24 -9.70 3.07
N SER A 52 -20.56 -10.63 3.75
CA SER A 52 -21.22 -11.76 4.40
C SER A 52 -20.41 -12.26 5.58
N ASN A 53 -21.11 -12.69 6.62
CA ASN A 53 -20.58 -13.46 7.73
C ASN A 53 -20.67 -14.99 7.52
N ILE A 54 -21.22 -15.44 6.40
CA ILE A 54 -21.42 -16.86 6.07
C ILE A 54 -20.62 -17.23 4.83
N ALA A 55 -20.70 -16.41 3.77
CA ALA A 55 -20.03 -16.67 2.51
C ALA A 55 -18.54 -16.31 2.58
N THR A 56 -17.72 -17.13 1.91
CA THR A 56 -16.30 -16.90 1.67
C THR A 56 -16.06 -15.77 0.66
N ALA A 57 -14.80 -15.34 0.51
CA ALA A 57 -14.44 -14.29 -0.44
C ALA A 57 -14.76 -14.70 -1.89
N LEU A 58 -14.50 -15.96 -2.25
CA LEU A 58 -14.81 -16.48 -3.59
C LEU A 58 -16.32 -16.59 -3.84
N GLU A 59 -17.11 -17.03 -2.86
CA GLU A 59 -18.58 -17.11 -3.00
C GLU A 59 -19.19 -15.71 -3.15
N LEU A 60 -18.71 -14.73 -2.39
CA LEU A 60 -19.12 -13.32 -2.53
C LEU A 60 -18.67 -12.72 -3.87
N ALA A 61 -17.50 -13.10 -4.37
CA ALA A 61 -16.96 -12.59 -5.62
C ALA A 61 -17.69 -13.15 -6.86
N ALA A 62 -18.34 -14.31 -6.77
CA ALA A 62 -19.01 -14.93 -7.92
C ALA A 62 -20.05 -14.01 -8.62
N PRO A 63 -21.07 -13.45 -7.92
CA PRO A 63 -21.99 -12.51 -8.55
C PRO A 63 -21.30 -11.21 -9.00
N VAL A 64 -20.29 -10.75 -8.27
CA VAL A 64 -19.53 -9.54 -8.60
C VAL A 64 -18.75 -9.71 -9.91
N VAL A 65 -18.11 -10.86 -10.12
CA VAL A 65 -17.38 -11.18 -11.35
C VAL A 65 -18.34 -11.32 -12.53
N GLU A 66 -19.49 -11.96 -12.34
CA GLU A 66 -20.53 -12.08 -13.37
C GLU A 66 -20.99 -10.69 -13.85
N GLU A 67 -21.31 -9.79 -12.90
CA GLU A 67 -21.72 -8.42 -13.22
C GLU A 67 -20.59 -7.62 -13.87
N LEU A 68 -19.35 -7.67 -13.34
CA LEU A 68 -18.20 -7.01 -13.95
C LEU A 68 -17.91 -7.50 -15.37
N ASN A 69 -18.13 -8.78 -15.66
CA ASN A 69 -17.99 -9.31 -17.01
C ASN A 69 -19.03 -8.78 -17.97
N ILE A 70 -20.27 -8.58 -17.51
CA ILE A 70 -21.32 -7.91 -18.28
C ILE A 70 -20.92 -6.45 -18.50
N LEU A 71 -20.62 -5.72 -17.44
CA LEU A 71 -20.30 -4.29 -17.52
C LEU A 71 -19.05 -4.02 -18.37
N SER A 72 -18.00 -4.83 -18.26
CA SER A 72 -16.76 -4.64 -19.04
C SER A 72 -16.90 -4.95 -20.52
N THR A 73 -17.94 -5.68 -20.95
CA THR A 73 -18.12 -6.07 -22.36
C THR A 73 -19.33 -5.44 -23.03
N ALA A 74 -20.45 -5.32 -22.31
CA ALA A 74 -21.66 -4.66 -22.77
C ALA A 74 -21.73 -3.18 -22.41
N GLY A 75 -20.96 -2.74 -21.40
CA GLY A 75 -21.01 -1.38 -20.89
C GLY A 75 -22.36 -0.99 -20.31
N PHE A 76 -22.48 0.28 -19.93
CA PHE A 76 -23.74 0.89 -19.53
C PHE A 76 -23.73 2.39 -19.80
N TYR A 77 -24.90 2.96 -20.04
CA TYR A 77 -25.06 4.41 -20.13
C TYR A 77 -25.19 5.02 -18.74
N THR A 78 -24.52 6.15 -18.52
CA THR A 78 -24.66 6.96 -17.31
C THR A 78 -24.47 8.43 -17.66
N PHE A 79 -24.80 9.33 -16.74
CA PHE A 79 -24.68 10.77 -16.95
C PHE A 79 -23.33 11.29 -16.42
N ASP A 80 -22.53 11.95 -17.26
CA ASP A 80 -21.30 12.62 -16.83
C ASP A 80 -21.63 14.04 -16.38
N TYR A 81 -21.50 14.28 -15.07
CA TYR A 81 -21.79 15.58 -14.48
C TYR A 81 -20.89 16.71 -15.03
N SER A 82 -19.65 16.44 -15.40
CA SER A 82 -18.75 17.50 -15.87
C SER A 82 -19.11 17.95 -17.29
N LEU A 83 -19.56 17.02 -18.12
CA LEU A 83 -19.92 17.28 -19.52
C LEU A 83 -21.41 17.59 -19.71
N GLN A 84 -22.24 17.31 -18.69
CA GLN A 84 -23.69 17.46 -18.74
C GLN A 84 -24.34 16.65 -19.88
N GLU A 85 -23.79 15.48 -20.19
CA GLU A 85 -24.28 14.58 -21.24
C GLU A 85 -24.26 13.11 -20.81
N GLU A 86 -24.98 12.28 -21.57
CA GLU A 86 -24.92 10.82 -21.40
C GLU A 86 -23.61 10.28 -22.00
N VAL A 87 -22.98 9.38 -21.24
CA VAL A 87 -21.71 8.74 -21.58
C VAL A 87 -21.84 7.24 -21.45
N PHE A 88 -21.11 6.52 -22.29
CA PHE A 88 -21.06 5.07 -22.25
C PHE A 88 -19.84 4.63 -21.43
N VAL A 89 -20.04 3.86 -20.37
CA VAL A 89 -19.00 3.44 -19.43
C VAL A 89 -18.68 1.97 -19.57
N LEU A 90 -17.39 1.65 -19.60
CA LEU A 90 -16.84 0.30 -19.57
C LEU A 90 -15.87 0.17 -18.39
N PRO A 91 -16.28 -0.41 -17.24
CA PRO A 91 -15.37 -0.67 -16.14
C PRO A 91 -14.42 -1.81 -16.47
N VAL A 92 -13.17 -1.71 -16.01
CA VAL A 92 -12.16 -2.76 -16.16
C VAL A 92 -11.45 -2.93 -14.83
N VAL A 93 -11.28 -4.17 -14.37
CA VAL A 93 -10.51 -4.42 -13.15
C VAL A 93 -9.03 -4.25 -13.45
N LEU A 94 -8.38 -3.31 -12.77
CA LEU A 94 -6.95 -3.07 -12.89
C LEU A 94 -6.14 -4.01 -12.01
N MET A 95 -6.56 -4.17 -10.75
CA MET A 95 -5.88 -5.02 -9.78
C MET A 95 -6.81 -5.47 -8.65
N PHE A 96 -6.41 -6.56 -8.00
CA PHE A 96 -6.99 -7.02 -6.74
C PHE A 96 -5.99 -6.81 -5.60
N MET A 97 -6.39 -6.07 -4.57
CA MET A 97 -5.62 -5.79 -3.37
C MET A 97 -6.11 -6.65 -2.20
N GLY A 98 -5.19 -7.09 -1.37
CA GLY A 98 -5.48 -7.94 -0.22
C GLY A 98 -4.20 -8.29 0.52
N ASP A 99 -4.33 -8.88 1.70
CA ASP A 99 -3.19 -9.42 2.43
C ASP A 99 -2.67 -10.72 1.77
N SER A 100 -1.61 -11.31 2.33
CA SER A 100 -1.00 -12.50 1.74
C SER A 100 -1.95 -13.72 1.70
N PRO A 101 -2.71 -14.05 2.77
CA PRO A 101 -3.80 -15.04 2.71
C PRO A 101 -4.83 -14.77 1.62
N MET A 102 -5.39 -13.56 1.55
CA MET A 102 -6.43 -13.21 0.58
C MET A 102 -5.89 -13.30 -0.86
N HIS A 103 -4.67 -12.81 -1.12
CA HIS A 103 -4.03 -12.99 -2.42
C HIS A 103 -3.83 -14.47 -2.77
N ALA A 104 -3.55 -15.34 -1.80
CA ALA A 104 -3.41 -16.77 -2.07
C ALA A 104 -4.75 -17.41 -2.47
N GLU A 105 -5.84 -17.04 -1.79
CA GLU A 105 -7.20 -17.51 -2.12
C GLU A 105 -7.63 -17.06 -3.52
N ILE A 106 -7.45 -15.77 -3.83
CA ILE A 106 -7.88 -15.16 -5.11
C ILE A 106 -7.06 -15.69 -6.30
N THR A 107 -5.78 -16.00 -6.09
CA THR A 107 -4.91 -16.56 -7.14
C THR A 107 -4.90 -18.08 -7.16
N SER A 108 -5.73 -18.74 -6.34
CA SER A 108 -5.73 -20.19 -6.18
C SER A 108 -4.32 -20.75 -5.94
N THR A 109 -3.50 -20.04 -5.17
CA THR A 109 -2.14 -20.46 -4.81
C THR A 109 -2.09 -20.93 -3.36
N MET A 110 -1.09 -21.73 -3.04
CA MET A 110 -0.92 -22.23 -1.69
C MET A 110 -0.53 -21.11 -0.71
N HIS A 111 -1.06 -21.16 0.51
CA HIS A 111 -0.70 -20.19 1.54
C HIS A 111 0.83 -20.18 1.79
N PRO A 112 1.52 -19.03 1.65
CA PRO A 112 2.98 -19.02 1.53
C PRO A 112 3.73 -19.71 2.68
N ASN A 113 3.34 -19.44 3.93
CA ASN A 113 4.11 -19.86 5.11
C ASN A 113 4.18 -21.38 5.33
N VAL A 114 3.25 -22.14 4.78
CA VAL A 114 3.15 -23.60 4.97
C VAL A 114 3.42 -24.38 3.69
N SER A 115 3.58 -23.68 2.57
CA SER A 115 3.68 -24.28 1.24
C SER A 115 5.09 -24.67 0.85
N LEU A 116 5.19 -25.73 0.05
CA LEU A 116 6.40 -26.08 -0.70
C LEU A 116 6.57 -25.25 -1.98
N GLN A 117 5.50 -24.59 -2.43
CA GLN A 117 5.49 -23.62 -3.51
C GLN A 117 4.92 -22.30 -2.99
N PRO A 118 5.74 -21.47 -2.33
CA PRO A 118 5.23 -20.37 -1.51
C PRO A 118 5.02 -19.06 -2.28
N CYS A 119 5.44 -19.00 -3.55
CA CYS A 119 5.33 -17.79 -4.37
C CYS A 119 4.12 -17.85 -5.30
N ARG A 120 3.31 -16.79 -5.29
CA ARG A 120 2.19 -16.63 -6.23
C ARG A 120 2.62 -16.11 -7.59
N PHE A 121 3.79 -15.51 -7.72
CA PHE A 121 4.24 -14.93 -8.99
C PHE A 121 5.03 -15.93 -9.84
N CYS A 122 5.75 -16.86 -9.22
CA CYS A 122 6.70 -17.74 -9.90
C CYS A 122 6.68 -19.18 -9.39
N ASN A 123 7.38 -20.05 -10.12
CA ASN A 123 7.46 -21.50 -9.88
C ASN A 123 8.51 -21.88 -8.82
N LEU A 124 8.81 -21.01 -7.84
CA LEU A 124 9.65 -21.39 -6.70
C LEU A 124 9.02 -22.59 -5.99
N LYS A 125 9.73 -23.72 -5.97
CA LYS A 125 9.26 -24.98 -5.42
C LYS A 125 10.36 -25.78 -4.73
N ALA A 126 9.97 -26.52 -3.70
CA ALA A 126 10.74 -27.57 -3.05
C ALA A 126 9.96 -28.90 -3.10
N LYS A 127 10.62 -30.03 -3.28
CA LYS A 127 9.97 -31.36 -3.25
C LYS A 127 9.51 -31.73 -1.85
N ASN A 128 10.23 -31.29 -0.83
CA ASN A 128 9.91 -31.53 0.58
C ASN A 128 10.55 -30.45 1.46
N LYS A 129 10.24 -30.46 2.76
CA LYS A 129 10.76 -29.47 3.73
C LYS A 129 12.28 -29.50 3.85
N LYS A 130 12.93 -30.66 3.66
CA LYS A 130 14.40 -30.79 3.77
C LYS A 130 15.10 -30.07 2.62
N GLU A 131 14.53 -30.09 1.42
CA GLU A 131 15.11 -29.42 0.25
C GLU A 131 15.19 -27.89 0.43
N LYS A 132 14.33 -27.29 1.25
CA LYS A 132 14.41 -25.85 1.56
C LYS A 132 15.73 -25.44 2.21
N ALA A 133 16.44 -26.37 2.85
CA ALA A 133 17.73 -26.12 3.47
C ALA A 133 18.93 -26.32 2.51
N THR A 134 18.68 -26.70 1.25
CA THR A 134 19.76 -26.94 0.27
C THR A 134 20.20 -25.64 -0.39
N GLY A 135 21.49 -25.54 -0.75
CA GLY A 135 22.01 -24.39 -1.51
C GLY A 135 21.24 -24.13 -2.81
N ALA A 136 20.88 -25.19 -3.55
CA ALA A 136 20.10 -25.07 -4.77
C ALA A 136 18.71 -24.42 -4.57
N TYR A 137 18.04 -24.68 -3.43
CA TYR A 137 16.79 -23.98 -3.12
C TYR A 137 17.05 -22.53 -2.70
N VAL A 138 18.10 -22.28 -1.91
CA VAL A 138 18.50 -20.92 -1.50
C VAL A 138 18.82 -20.05 -2.72
N ASP A 139 19.54 -20.58 -3.71
CA ASP A 139 19.83 -19.87 -4.97
C ASP A 139 18.54 -19.53 -5.73
N LYS A 140 17.63 -20.51 -5.89
CA LYS A 140 16.32 -20.26 -6.50
C LYS A 140 15.49 -19.24 -5.72
N PHE A 141 15.56 -19.27 -4.38
CA PHE A 141 14.89 -18.32 -3.51
C PHE A 141 15.42 -16.89 -3.69
N LEU A 142 16.71 -16.73 -3.97
CA LEU A 142 17.33 -15.45 -4.29
C LEU A 142 17.10 -15.00 -5.75
N GLY A 143 16.56 -15.88 -6.60
CA GLY A 143 16.44 -15.59 -8.03
C GLY A 143 17.80 -15.64 -8.74
N GLN A 144 18.65 -16.59 -8.37
CA GLN A 144 19.94 -16.84 -8.99
C GLN A 144 20.12 -18.32 -9.32
N ASN A 145 21.06 -18.63 -10.20
CA ASN A 145 21.50 -20.00 -10.45
C ASN A 145 22.59 -20.42 -9.45
N THR A 146 23.05 -21.68 -9.53
CA THR A 146 24.07 -22.24 -8.64
C THR A 146 25.45 -21.59 -8.76
N ASN A 147 25.68 -20.76 -9.79
CA ASN A 147 26.90 -19.99 -9.97
C ASN A 147 26.77 -18.56 -9.40
N GLY A 148 25.66 -18.24 -8.74
CA GLY A 148 25.37 -16.90 -8.20
C GLY A 148 24.98 -15.87 -9.27
N ILE A 149 24.71 -16.30 -10.51
CA ILE A 149 24.27 -15.39 -11.57
C ILE A 149 22.76 -15.18 -11.41
N LEU A 150 22.34 -13.91 -11.39
CA LEU A 150 20.91 -13.55 -11.32
C LEU A 150 20.16 -14.12 -12.53
N VAL A 151 19.07 -14.83 -12.25
CA VAL A 151 18.19 -15.43 -13.26
C VAL A 151 16.76 -15.04 -12.92
N LYS A 152 16.04 -14.48 -13.90
CA LYS A 152 14.62 -14.18 -13.72
C LYS A 152 13.86 -15.47 -13.40
N PRO A 153 13.15 -15.55 -12.26
CA PRO A 153 12.35 -16.73 -11.94
C PRO A 153 11.31 -17.01 -13.02
N GLU A 154 11.08 -18.29 -13.30
CA GLU A 154 10.01 -18.73 -14.20
C GLU A 154 8.65 -18.34 -13.60
N LEU A 155 7.93 -17.45 -14.29
CA LEU A 155 6.65 -16.93 -13.81
C LEU A 155 5.53 -17.97 -13.96
N ARG A 156 4.57 -17.94 -13.03
CA ARG A 156 3.35 -18.74 -13.15
C ARG A 156 2.48 -18.22 -14.29
N SER A 157 1.76 -19.14 -14.94
CA SER A 157 0.74 -18.82 -15.93
C SER A 157 -0.65 -18.93 -15.31
N TRP A 158 -1.47 -17.88 -15.45
CA TRP A 158 -2.86 -17.90 -14.97
C TRP A 158 -3.70 -18.95 -15.71
N ILE A 159 -3.47 -19.07 -17.02
CA ILE A 159 -4.10 -20.08 -17.88
C ILE A 159 -3.73 -21.49 -17.40
N GLU A 160 -2.46 -21.72 -17.07
CA GLU A 160 -2.02 -23.02 -16.55
C GLU A 160 -2.59 -23.32 -15.17
N THR A 161 -2.71 -22.30 -14.31
CA THR A 161 -3.34 -22.42 -12.99
C THR A 161 -4.80 -22.86 -13.12
N LYS A 162 -5.56 -22.20 -14.02
CA LYS A 162 -6.93 -22.61 -14.38
C LYS A 162 -6.94 -24.05 -14.89
N LYS A 163 -6.13 -24.37 -15.91
CA LYS A 163 -6.06 -25.72 -16.49
C LYS A 163 -5.77 -26.81 -15.44
N ASN A 164 -4.86 -26.55 -14.52
CA ASN A 164 -4.49 -27.50 -13.46
C ASN A 164 -5.62 -27.67 -12.43
N ALA A 165 -6.39 -26.63 -12.11
CA ALA A 165 -7.58 -26.75 -11.28
C ALA A 165 -8.62 -27.69 -11.92
N TYR A 166 -8.95 -27.47 -13.19
CA TYR A 166 -9.86 -28.36 -13.93
C TYR A 166 -9.30 -29.79 -14.06
N HIS A 167 -7.99 -29.95 -14.19
CA HIS A 167 -7.35 -31.27 -14.19
C HIS A 167 -7.62 -32.01 -12.88
N THR A 168 -7.40 -31.35 -11.73
CA THR A 168 -7.65 -31.97 -10.42
C THR A 168 -9.10 -32.35 -10.21
N TRP A 169 -10.04 -31.53 -10.69
CA TRP A 169 -11.46 -31.88 -10.73
C TRP A 169 -11.74 -33.10 -11.62
N GLY A 170 -11.13 -33.16 -12.81
CA GLY A 170 -11.25 -34.30 -13.72
C GLY A 170 -10.77 -35.62 -13.10
N LEU A 171 -9.75 -35.60 -12.23
CA LEU A 171 -9.33 -36.77 -11.46
C LEU A 171 -10.42 -37.22 -10.47
N VAL A 172 -11.06 -36.29 -9.77
CA VAL A 172 -12.16 -36.58 -8.84
C VAL A 172 -13.33 -37.23 -9.57
N GLN A 173 -13.71 -36.69 -10.73
CA GLN A 173 -14.80 -37.22 -11.57
C GLN A 173 -14.51 -38.63 -12.09
N LYS A 174 -13.24 -38.95 -12.37
CA LYS A 174 -12.79 -40.30 -12.75
C LYS A 174 -12.67 -41.27 -11.58
N GLY A 175 -13.06 -40.87 -10.36
CA GLY A 175 -12.99 -41.71 -9.17
C GLY A 175 -11.57 -41.89 -8.61
N ALA A 176 -10.61 -41.03 -8.96
CA ALA A 176 -9.25 -41.14 -8.46
C ALA A 176 -9.21 -41.11 -6.91
N PRO A 177 -8.32 -41.89 -6.26
CA PRO A 177 -8.16 -41.85 -4.80
C PRO A 177 -7.81 -40.44 -4.28
N THR A 178 -8.28 -40.08 -3.08
CA THR A 178 -8.00 -38.77 -2.45
C THR A 178 -6.51 -38.45 -2.38
N SER A 179 -5.66 -39.46 -2.12
CA SER A 179 -4.21 -39.31 -2.10
C SER A 179 -3.61 -38.92 -3.45
N HIS A 180 -4.19 -39.39 -4.56
CA HIS A 180 -3.77 -39.02 -5.92
C HIS A 180 -4.13 -37.56 -6.21
N VAL A 181 -5.37 -37.17 -5.93
CA VAL A 181 -5.84 -35.79 -6.11
C VAL A 181 -4.99 -34.82 -5.29
N GLN A 182 -4.74 -35.14 -4.01
CA GLN A 182 -3.91 -34.31 -3.14
C GLN A 182 -2.46 -34.19 -3.63
N ARG A 183 -1.89 -35.26 -4.20
CA ARG A 183 -0.55 -35.22 -4.79
C ARG A 183 -0.48 -34.26 -5.98
N SER A 184 -1.47 -34.33 -6.89
CA SER A 184 -1.54 -33.42 -8.04
C SER A 184 -1.71 -31.96 -7.62
N ILE A 185 -2.55 -31.69 -6.63
CA ILE A 185 -2.72 -30.35 -6.03
C ILE A 185 -1.37 -29.80 -5.54
N LEU A 186 -0.61 -30.61 -4.78
CA LEU A 186 0.71 -30.22 -4.26
C LEU A 186 1.77 -30.05 -5.36
N GLU A 187 1.71 -30.87 -6.41
CA GLU A 187 2.61 -30.80 -7.56
C GLU A 187 2.38 -29.55 -8.41
N PHE A 188 1.12 -29.19 -8.66
CA PHE A 188 0.76 -27.96 -9.37
C PHE A 188 0.87 -26.71 -8.48
N GLY A 189 0.88 -26.89 -7.16
CA GLY A 189 0.93 -25.80 -6.19
C GLY A 189 -0.30 -24.91 -6.23
N ILE A 190 -1.46 -25.50 -6.53
CA ILE A 190 -2.73 -24.79 -6.64
C ILE A 190 -3.60 -25.06 -5.41
N LYS A 191 -4.41 -24.07 -5.01
CA LYS A 191 -5.39 -24.18 -3.94
C LYS A 191 -6.62 -23.32 -4.25
N ASP A 192 -7.46 -23.82 -5.13
CA ASP A 192 -8.81 -23.28 -5.28
C ASP A 192 -9.64 -23.69 -4.06
N VAL A 193 -9.83 -22.75 -3.12
CA VAL A 193 -10.49 -23.03 -1.84
C VAL A 193 -11.94 -23.45 -2.03
N LEU A 194 -12.64 -22.84 -3.00
CA LEU A 194 -14.02 -23.16 -3.34
C LEU A 194 -14.12 -24.57 -3.95
N ASN A 195 -13.29 -24.88 -4.93
CA ASN A 195 -13.32 -26.21 -5.54
C ASN A 195 -12.88 -27.30 -4.54
N GLN A 196 -11.92 -27.02 -3.67
CA GLN A 196 -11.46 -27.97 -2.65
C GLN A 196 -12.54 -28.29 -1.61
N SER A 197 -13.34 -27.30 -1.18
CA SER A 197 -14.45 -27.57 -0.26
C SER A 197 -15.49 -28.51 -0.91
N ILE A 198 -15.81 -28.28 -2.19
CA ILE A 198 -16.71 -29.13 -2.99
C ILE A 198 -16.14 -30.56 -3.12
N ILE A 199 -14.85 -30.70 -3.48
CA ILE A 199 -14.18 -32.01 -3.58
C ILE A 199 -14.26 -32.77 -2.26
N HIS A 200 -14.02 -32.07 -1.15
CA HIS A 200 -14.08 -32.65 0.19
C HIS A 200 -15.49 -33.18 0.50
N THR A 201 -16.54 -32.37 0.27
CA THR A 201 -17.93 -32.79 0.47
C THR A 201 -18.30 -34.03 -0.36
N ILE A 202 -17.86 -34.09 -1.62
CA ILE A 202 -18.10 -35.26 -2.49
C ILE A 202 -17.38 -36.50 -1.94
N LYS A 203 -16.11 -36.37 -1.54
CA LYS A 203 -15.28 -37.51 -1.10
C LYS A 203 -15.70 -38.07 0.25
N GLU A 204 -16.18 -37.22 1.15
CA GLU A 204 -16.64 -37.65 2.47
C GLU A 204 -18.11 -38.11 2.48
N ASN A 205 -18.80 -37.97 1.34
CA ASN A 205 -20.21 -38.37 1.17
C ASN A 205 -21.13 -37.81 2.27
N GLN A 206 -20.84 -36.59 2.73
CA GLN A 206 -21.45 -36.01 3.93
C GLN A 206 -22.94 -35.68 3.75
N ASP A 207 -23.36 -35.29 2.53
CA ASP A 207 -24.74 -34.88 2.27
C ASP A 207 -25.16 -35.16 0.82
N THR A 208 -26.12 -36.08 0.65
CA THR A 208 -26.64 -36.50 -0.66
C THR A 208 -27.38 -35.38 -1.40
N LYS A 209 -28.05 -34.46 -0.68
CA LYS A 209 -28.71 -33.29 -1.28
C LYS A 209 -27.68 -32.29 -1.80
N VAL A 210 -26.62 -32.04 -1.04
CA VAL A 210 -25.53 -31.16 -1.48
C VAL A 210 -24.83 -31.76 -2.71
N ILE A 211 -24.54 -33.06 -2.71
CA ILE A 211 -23.95 -33.74 -3.87
C ILE A 211 -24.87 -33.67 -5.09
N TYR A 212 -26.19 -33.83 -4.93
CA TYR A 212 -27.16 -33.64 -6.00
C TYR A 212 -27.11 -32.21 -6.56
N ASN A 213 -27.08 -31.20 -5.68
CA ASN A 213 -26.97 -29.80 -6.08
C ASN A 213 -25.66 -29.49 -6.80
N ILE A 214 -24.52 -30.03 -6.33
CA ILE A 214 -23.23 -29.89 -7.01
C ILE A 214 -23.31 -30.48 -8.43
N LYS A 215 -23.89 -31.68 -8.60
CA LYS A 215 -24.08 -32.29 -9.93
C LYS A 215 -25.00 -31.47 -10.82
N ARG A 216 -26.07 -30.88 -10.24
CA ARG A 216 -26.97 -29.98 -10.98
C ARG A 216 -26.21 -28.74 -11.47
N ILE A 217 -25.46 -28.07 -10.59
CA ILE A 217 -24.63 -26.90 -10.94
C ILE A 217 -23.59 -27.30 -11.98
N GLN A 218 -22.92 -28.44 -11.83
CA GLN A 218 -21.95 -28.96 -12.80
C GLN A 218 -22.54 -29.08 -14.21
N ASN A 219 -23.78 -29.56 -14.32
CA ASN A 219 -24.47 -29.74 -15.60
C ASN A 219 -24.95 -28.41 -16.20
N GLU A 220 -25.24 -27.40 -15.36
CA GLU A 220 -25.65 -26.06 -15.79
C GLU A 220 -24.44 -25.19 -16.19
N SER A 221 -23.41 -25.16 -15.36
CA SER A 221 -22.15 -24.45 -15.58
C SER A 221 -21.06 -25.01 -14.68
N LEU A 222 -20.10 -25.70 -15.29
CA LEU A 222 -18.96 -26.30 -14.61
C LEU A 222 -18.09 -25.23 -13.92
N GLU A 223 -17.99 -24.05 -14.53
CA GLU A 223 -17.21 -22.91 -14.10
C GLU A 223 -17.59 -22.44 -12.68
N LYS A 224 -18.88 -22.53 -12.32
CA LYS A 224 -19.40 -22.15 -10.99
C LYS A 224 -18.86 -23.00 -9.84
N LEU A 225 -18.18 -24.11 -10.12
CA LEU A 225 -17.54 -24.96 -9.12
C LEU A 225 -16.09 -24.56 -8.82
N PHE A 226 -15.59 -23.50 -9.44
CA PHE A 226 -14.21 -23.04 -9.34
C PHE A 226 -14.16 -21.56 -8.93
N ASN A 227 -12.95 -21.12 -8.57
CA ASN A 227 -12.66 -19.72 -8.29
C ASN A 227 -13.19 -18.81 -9.42
N PRO A 228 -14.14 -17.89 -9.12
CA PRO A 228 -14.79 -17.06 -10.14
C PRO A 228 -13.81 -16.11 -10.85
N PHE A 229 -12.66 -15.78 -10.24
CA PHE A 229 -11.65 -14.94 -10.90
C PHE A 229 -11.01 -15.62 -12.11
N TYR A 230 -11.19 -16.94 -12.31
CA TYR A 230 -10.82 -17.61 -13.55
C TYR A 230 -11.62 -17.14 -14.76
N ASP A 231 -12.81 -16.57 -14.54
CA ASP A 231 -13.70 -16.08 -15.60
C ASP A 231 -13.77 -14.57 -15.66
N LEU A 232 -13.13 -13.84 -14.74
CA LEU A 232 -13.03 -12.39 -14.79
C LEU A 232 -12.23 -11.96 -16.02
N LYS A 233 -12.93 -11.33 -16.97
CA LYS A 233 -12.36 -10.89 -18.25
C LYS A 233 -11.30 -9.81 -18.02
N GLY A 234 -10.13 -9.98 -18.65
CA GLY A 234 -9.03 -9.03 -18.56
C GLY A 234 -8.19 -9.14 -17.29
N PHE A 235 -8.46 -10.12 -16.41
CA PHE A 235 -7.72 -10.33 -15.17
C PHE A 235 -6.77 -11.54 -15.26
N ASP A 236 -5.52 -11.33 -14.85
CA ASP A 236 -4.50 -12.36 -14.67
C ASP A 236 -4.10 -12.39 -13.19
N GLY A 237 -4.52 -13.42 -12.47
CA GLY A 237 -4.33 -13.52 -11.02
C GLY A 237 -2.87 -13.33 -10.57
N HIS A 238 -1.89 -13.77 -11.37
CA HIS A 238 -0.47 -13.68 -10.99
C HIS A 238 0.16 -12.33 -11.35
N LYS A 239 -0.45 -11.55 -12.25
CA LYS A 239 0.03 -10.22 -12.65
C LYS A 239 -0.76 -9.08 -12.01
N ASP A 240 -2.02 -9.31 -11.69
CA ASP A 240 -2.98 -8.31 -11.23
C ASP A 240 -3.22 -8.37 -9.72
N THR A 241 -2.37 -9.09 -8.98
CA THR A 241 -2.29 -9.09 -7.50
C THR A 241 -0.93 -8.56 -7.02
N PRO A 242 -0.71 -7.23 -7.06
CA PRO A 242 0.60 -6.63 -6.81
C PRO A 242 1.16 -6.94 -5.42
N VAL A 243 2.47 -6.76 -5.24
CA VAL A 243 3.15 -6.95 -3.96
C VAL A 243 2.68 -5.90 -2.94
N GLU A 244 1.74 -6.27 -2.08
CA GLU A 244 1.17 -5.36 -1.07
C GLU A 244 2.23 -5.00 0.00
N ILE A 245 2.64 -3.73 0.02
CA ILE A 245 3.82 -3.28 0.77
C ILE A 245 3.59 -3.17 2.28
N LEU A 246 2.36 -2.97 2.75
CA LEU A 246 2.08 -2.96 4.18
C LEU A 246 2.35 -4.34 4.79
N HIS A 247 1.84 -5.39 4.18
CA HIS A 247 1.98 -6.76 4.65
C HIS A 247 3.33 -7.36 4.31
N VAL A 248 3.89 -7.07 3.13
CA VAL A 248 5.17 -7.66 2.71
C VAL A 248 6.35 -6.96 3.38
N ILE A 249 6.38 -5.63 3.38
CA ILE A 249 7.51 -4.84 3.90
C ILE A 249 7.34 -4.55 5.38
N LEU A 250 6.30 -3.83 5.79
CA LEU A 250 6.18 -3.30 7.15
C LEU A 250 5.82 -4.40 8.16
N LEU A 251 4.67 -5.04 7.98
CA LEU A 251 4.17 -6.15 8.81
C LEU A 251 4.82 -7.51 8.45
N GLY A 252 5.77 -7.50 7.53
CA GLY A 252 6.54 -8.64 7.09
C GLY A 252 8.02 -8.47 7.42
N ILE A 253 8.79 -8.02 6.44
CA ILE A 253 10.25 -7.91 6.49
C ILE A 253 10.73 -7.09 7.70
N ALA A 254 10.27 -5.85 7.83
CA ALA A 254 10.68 -4.95 8.91
C ALA A 254 10.26 -5.51 10.27
N LYS A 255 9.04 -6.05 10.38
CA LYS A 255 8.57 -6.74 11.58
C LYS A 255 9.45 -7.93 11.98
N TYR A 256 9.84 -8.77 11.03
CA TYR A 256 10.69 -9.94 11.29
C TYR A 256 12.06 -9.53 11.80
N LEU A 257 12.70 -8.56 11.12
CA LEU A 257 14.04 -8.09 11.48
C LEU A 257 14.04 -7.31 12.79
N TYR A 258 13.02 -6.49 13.05
CA TYR A 258 12.92 -5.74 14.30
C TYR A 258 12.70 -6.68 15.48
N ARG A 259 11.82 -7.68 15.35
CA ARG A 259 11.66 -8.73 16.38
C ARG A 259 12.96 -9.46 16.67
N ASP A 260 13.71 -9.83 15.63
CA ASP A 260 14.99 -10.52 15.77
C ASP A 260 16.00 -9.69 16.59
N ILE A 261 16.09 -8.37 16.34
CA ILE A 261 16.90 -7.47 17.16
C ILE A 261 16.39 -7.40 18.60
N ILE A 262 15.15 -6.96 18.79
CA ILE A 262 14.64 -6.63 20.13
C ILE A 262 14.60 -7.86 21.04
N SER A 263 14.30 -9.04 20.49
CA SER A 263 14.31 -10.28 21.26
C SER A 263 15.71 -10.65 21.78
N GLY A 264 16.77 -10.28 21.05
CA GLY A 264 18.16 -10.52 21.43
C GLY A 264 18.80 -9.46 22.32
N LEU A 265 18.15 -8.31 22.56
CA LEU A 265 18.68 -7.26 23.43
C LEU A 265 18.47 -7.58 24.92
N THR A 266 19.49 -7.27 25.73
CA THR A 266 19.40 -7.27 27.20
C THR A 266 18.45 -6.18 27.70
N VAL A 267 18.09 -6.21 28.98
CA VAL A 267 17.21 -5.19 29.58
C VAL A 267 17.85 -3.81 29.49
N GLU A 268 19.15 -3.70 29.78
CA GLU A 268 19.91 -2.45 29.76
C GLU A 268 19.96 -1.86 28.34
N LYS A 269 20.20 -2.70 27.32
CA LYS A 269 20.19 -2.26 25.92
C LYS A 269 18.80 -1.85 25.44
N LYS A 270 17.73 -2.46 25.99
CA LYS A 270 16.35 -2.04 25.70
C LYS A 270 16.05 -0.69 26.32
N ASP A 271 16.50 -0.43 27.54
CA ASP A 271 16.36 0.88 28.19
C ASP A 271 17.17 1.96 27.46
N GLU A 272 18.38 1.64 27.01
CA GLU A 272 19.17 2.52 26.17
C GLU A 272 18.46 2.84 24.84
N LEU A 273 17.87 1.82 24.19
CA LEU A 273 17.08 2.03 22.97
C LEU A 273 15.86 2.93 23.22
N VAL A 274 15.17 2.77 24.35
CA VAL A 274 14.07 3.67 24.74
C VAL A 274 14.58 5.10 24.87
N ALA A 275 15.70 5.32 25.56
CA ALA A 275 16.29 6.65 25.73
C ALA A 275 16.67 7.29 24.38
N ARG A 276 17.30 6.52 23.47
CA ARG A 276 17.67 6.98 22.12
C ARG A 276 16.46 7.33 21.27
N LEU A 277 15.39 6.53 21.33
CA LEU A 277 14.13 6.83 20.64
C LEU A 277 13.44 8.08 21.20
N GLN A 278 13.58 8.36 22.51
CA GLN A 278 13.05 9.58 23.13
C GLN A 278 13.86 10.83 22.77
N SER A 279 15.18 10.69 22.57
CA SER A 279 16.06 11.79 22.19
C SER A 279 16.12 12.04 20.68
N PHE A 280 15.51 11.17 19.87
CA PHE A 280 15.56 11.27 18.42
C PHE A 280 14.77 12.49 17.93
N ASP A 281 15.45 13.39 17.21
CA ASP A 281 14.80 14.59 16.69
C ASP A 281 13.87 14.26 15.53
N ILE A 282 12.57 14.50 15.73
CA ILE A 282 11.51 14.33 14.74
C ILE A 282 11.10 15.64 14.07
N SER A 283 11.78 16.75 14.36
CA SER A 283 11.39 18.10 13.94
C SER A 283 11.16 18.22 12.43
N ASN A 284 11.91 17.50 11.60
CA ASN A 284 11.82 17.51 10.14
C ASN A 284 11.24 16.22 9.55
N LEU A 285 10.60 15.39 10.38
CA LEU A 285 9.92 14.16 9.96
C LEU A 285 8.40 14.35 10.05
N ASN A 286 7.67 13.70 9.15
CA ASN A 286 6.20 13.66 9.20
C ASN A 286 5.71 12.64 10.25
N ILE A 287 6.16 12.80 11.50
CA ILE A 287 5.90 11.91 12.63
C ILE A 287 5.41 12.78 13.80
N PRO A 288 4.18 12.58 14.32
CA PRO A 288 3.64 13.46 15.36
C PRO A 288 4.30 13.23 16.74
N SER A 289 4.65 11.99 17.05
CA SER A 289 5.35 11.62 18.29
C SER A 289 5.91 10.20 18.20
N ILE A 290 6.96 9.92 18.97
CA ILE A 290 7.52 8.57 19.13
C ILE A 290 7.15 8.04 20.51
N LYS A 291 6.31 7.00 20.54
CA LYS A 291 5.97 6.28 21.79
C LYS A 291 7.06 5.26 22.11
N ALA A 292 8.25 5.73 22.49
CA ALA A 292 9.46 4.90 22.62
C ALA A 292 9.26 3.63 23.47
N LYS A 293 8.73 3.77 24.69
CA LYS A 293 8.43 2.63 25.58
C LYS A 293 7.52 1.60 24.90
N TYR A 294 6.49 2.06 24.19
CA TYR A 294 5.57 1.19 23.46
C TYR A 294 6.26 0.42 22.33
N LEU A 295 7.11 1.11 21.53
CA LEU A 295 7.84 0.50 20.41
C LEU A 295 8.80 -0.63 20.86
N VAL A 296 9.35 -0.52 22.07
CA VAL A 296 10.28 -1.52 22.61
C VAL A 296 9.55 -2.61 23.40
N GLN A 297 8.60 -2.26 24.27
CA GLN A 297 7.89 -3.23 25.11
C GLN A 297 6.89 -4.08 24.33
N HIS A 298 6.19 -3.47 23.36
CA HIS A 298 5.14 -4.13 22.57
C HIS A 298 5.59 -4.44 21.14
N TYR A 299 6.90 -4.66 20.93
CA TYR A 299 7.52 -4.95 19.62
C TYR A 299 6.86 -6.09 18.82
N SER A 300 6.09 -6.95 19.49
CA SER A 300 5.33 -8.06 18.90
C SER A 300 3.99 -7.66 18.25
N SER A 301 3.41 -6.54 18.69
CA SER A 301 2.04 -6.11 18.37
C SER A 301 2.00 -4.77 17.64
N LEU A 302 3.13 -4.32 17.11
CA LEU A 302 3.25 -3.08 16.36
C LEU A 302 2.50 -3.14 15.03
N VAL A 303 2.03 -1.97 14.60
CA VAL A 303 1.30 -1.77 13.34
C VAL A 303 2.19 -1.11 12.27
N GLY A 304 1.68 -0.98 11.03
CA GLY A 304 2.47 -0.48 9.89
C GLY A 304 3.14 0.87 10.13
N LYS A 305 2.42 1.83 10.73
CA LYS A 305 2.96 3.17 11.06
C LYS A 305 4.16 3.11 12.01
N ASP A 306 4.17 2.17 12.96
CA ASP A 306 5.24 2.03 13.93
C ASP A 306 6.52 1.56 13.24
N PHE A 307 6.39 0.63 12.29
CA PHE A 307 7.53 0.18 11.48
C PHE A 307 8.05 1.25 10.52
N LYS A 308 7.20 2.13 9.99
CA LYS A 308 7.66 3.31 9.23
C LYS A 308 8.53 4.23 10.09
N ILE A 309 8.15 4.45 11.35
CA ILE A 309 8.96 5.23 12.31
C ILE A 309 10.29 4.52 12.59
N ILE A 310 10.24 3.22 12.89
CA ILE A 310 11.43 2.41 13.19
C ILE A 310 12.42 2.43 12.03
N ILE A 311 11.97 2.25 10.78
CA ILE A 311 12.86 2.27 9.60
C ILE A 311 13.54 3.64 9.45
N GLN A 312 12.81 4.73 9.66
CA GLN A 312 13.37 6.09 9.54
C GLN A 312 14.38 6.40 10.65
N ALA A 313 14.16 5.90 11.87
CA ALA A 313 15.02 6.17 13.02
C ALA A 313 16.17 5.14 13.17
N ALA A 314 16.07 3.98 12.50
CA ALA A 314 16.95 2.83 12.70
C ALA A 314 18.45 3.15 12.70
N PRO A 315 18.99 3.93 11.73
CA PRO A 315 20.41 4.24 11.68
C PRO A 315 20.94 4.92 12.93
N PHE A 316 20.11 5.73 13.58
CA PHE A 316 20.51 6.58 14.69
C PHE A 316 20.25 5.94 16.04
N VAL A 317 19.21 5.11 16.15
CA VAL A 317 18.70 4.66 17.45
C VAL A 317 19.22 3.29 17.89
N PHE A 318 19.59 2.38 16.98
CA PHE A 318 20.06 1.05 17.40
C PHE A 318 21.26 0.48 16.64
N PHE A 319 21.86 1.18 15.67
CA PHE A 319 23.02 0.65 14.93
C PHE A 319 24.25 0.37 15.80
N THR A 320 24.44 1.12 16.90
CA THR A 320 25.51 0.88 17.88
C THR A 320 25.16 -0.22 18.88
N LEU A 321 23.90 -0.64 18.96
CA LEU A 321 23.43 -1.69 19.88
C LEU A 321 23.54 -3.10 19.25
N ILE A 322 23.72 -3.15 17.93
CA ILE A 322 23.77 -4.36 17.12
C ILE A 322 25.15 -4.56 16.49
N GLU A 323 25.47 -5.80 16.17
CA GLU A 323 26.68 -6.21 15.45
C GLU A 323 26.72 -5.74 13.99
N GLU A 324 27.92 -5.67 13.42
CA GLU A 324 28.16 -5.12 12.08
C GLU A 324 27.38 -5.86 10.98
N SER A 325 27.28 -7.19 11.04
CA SER A 325 26.54 -7.98 10.05
C SER A 325 25.06 -7.61 10.01
N ARG A 326 24.40 -7.47 11.18
CA ARG A 326 23.02 -7.00 11.29
C ARG A 326 22.87 -5.55 10.85
N ARG A 327 23.84 -4.69 11.20
CA ARG A 327 23.85 -3.28 10.75
C ARG A 327 23.86 -3.16 9.24
N LYS A 328 24.70 -3.94 8.54
CA LYS A 328 24.75 -3.97 7.06
C LYS A 328 23.41 -4.37 6.42
N ILE A 329 22.67 -5.32 7.02
CA ILE A 329 21.33 -5.71 6.57
C ILE A 329 20.34 -4.55 6.75
N TRP A 330 20.37 -3.88 7.89
CA TRP A 330 19.48 -2.74 8.15
C TRP A 330 19.78 -1.52 7.29
N ILE A 331 21.06 -1.23 7.02
CA ILE A 331 21.44 -0.20 6.04
C ILE A 331 20.80 -0.50 4.68
N SER A 332 20.96 -1.73 4.19
CA SER A 332 20.38 -2.15 2.91
C SER A 332 18.84 -2.09 2.91
N LEU A 333 18.19 -2.48 4.01
CA LEU A 333 16.74 -2.33 4.18
C LEU A 333 16.29 -0.86 4.17
N CYS A 334 16.97 0.03 4.90
CA CYS A 334 16.61 1.44 4.96
C CYS A 334 16.74 2.10 3.59
N ASN A 335 17.82 1.77 2.88
CA ASN A 335 18.07 2.20 1.50
C ASN A 335 17.01 1.66 0.52
N LEU A 336 16.60 0.41 0.66
CA LEU A 336 15.53 -0.16 -0.15
C LEU A 336 14.19 0.52 0.15
N CYS A 337 13.85 0.72 1.43
CA CYS A 337 12.60 1.37 1.84
C CYS A 337 12.52 2.83 1.37
N SER A 338 13.63 3.56 1.31
CA SER A 338 13.65 4.93 0.80
C SER A 338 13.31 5.02 -0.70
N LEU A 339 13.49 3.93 -1.46
CA LEU A 339 12.94 3.78 -2.81
C LEU A 339 11.47 3.36 -2.77
N ILE A 340 11.15 2.26 -2.07
CA ILE A 340 9.80 1.65 -2.06
C ILE A 340 8.69 2.66 -1.70
N PHE A 341 8.95 3.55 -0.75
CA PHE A 341 7.95 4.51 -0.26
C PHE A 341 7.94 5.85 -1.01
N GLN A 342 8.64 5.96 -2.15
CA GLN A 342 8.50 7.11 -3.03
C GLN A 342 7.10 7.13 -3.65
N THR A 343 6.49 8.31 -3.66
CA THR A 343 5.15 8.53 -4.23
C THR A 343 5.21 9.01 -5.68
N HIS A 344 6.39 9.31 -6.19
CA HIS A 344 6.63 9.78 -7.55
C HIS A 344 7.85 9.10 -8.14
N ILE A 345 7.72 8.60 -9.36
CA ILE A 345 8.79 7.97 -10.14
C ILE A 345 9.01 8.82 -11.39
N SER A 346 10.20 9.41 -11.50
CA SER A 346 10.53 10.32 -12.62
C SER A 346 10.95 9.56 -13.88
N CYS A 347 11.65 8.44 -13.74
CA CYS A 347 12.02 7.53 -14.83
C CYS A 347 11.80 6.10 -14.34
N LEU A 348 10.86 5.39 -14.97
CA LEU A 348 10.43 4.07 -14.53
C LEU A 348 11.53 3.02 -14.72
N GLU A 349 12.28 3.12 -15.81
CA GLU A 349 13.37 2.20 -16.16
C GLU A 349 14.47 2.22 -15.09
N ASN A 350 15.02 3.41 -14.81
CA ASN A 350 16.05 3.59 -13.80
C ASN A 350 15.56 3.21 -12.41
N TYR A 351 14.30 3.54 -12.08
CA TYR A 351 13.71 3.18 -10.80
C TYR A 351 13.60 1.65 -10.64
N VAL A 352 13.11 0.95 -11.66
CA VAL A 352 12.97 -0.52 -11.66
C VAL A 352 14.33 -1.20 -11.57
N GLU A 353 15.34 -0.69 -12.28
CA GLU A 353 16.71 -1.20 -12.20
C GLU A 353 17.30 -1.03 -10.79
N ASN A 354 17.19 0.17 -10.22
CA ASN A 354 17.63 0.44 -8.85
C ASN A 354 16.89 -0.42 -7.83
N LEU A 355 15.56 -0.54 -7.95
CA LEU A 355 14.75 -1.34 -7.05
C LEU A 355 15.16 -2.82 -7.09
N ASN A 356 15.44 -3.37 -8.27
CA ASN A 356 15.97 -4.74 -8.41
C ASN A 356 17.35 -4.88 -7.77
N SER A 357 18.26 -3.95 -8.05
CA SER A 357 19.62 -3.96 -7.50
C SER A 357 19.62 -3.92 -5.97
N PHE A 358 18.87 -2.99 -5.37
CA PHE A 358 18.77 -2.83 -3.91
C PHE A 358 18.06 -4.02 -3.26
N THR A 359 17.05 -4.59 -3.93
CA THR A 359 16.39 -5.81 -3.45
C THR A 359 17.37 -6.98 -3.41
N GLN A 360 18.15 -7.17 -4.46
CA GLN A 360 19.14 -8.25 -4.52
C GLN A 360 20.24 -8.09 -3.47
N ASP A 361 20.78 -6.89 -3.35
CA ASP A 361 21.77 -6.56 -2.32
C ASP A 361 21.27 -6.88 -0.91
N PHE A 362 20.03 -6.47 -0.60
CA PHE A 362 19.40 -6.74 0.68
C PHE A 362 19.23 -8.25 0.94
N LEU A 363 18.69 -8.98 -0.04
CA LEU A 363 18.42 -10.42 0.11
C LEU A 363 19.71 -11.23 0.24
N ILE A 364 20.77 -10.91 -0.51
CA ILE A 364 22.07 -11.57 -0.40
C ILE A 364 22.63 -11.35 1.01
N LYS A 365 22.71 -10.10 1.48
CA LYS A 365 23.20 -9.79 2.83
C LYS A 365 22.42 -10.53 3.92
N LEU A 366 21.10 -10.59 3.77
CA LEU A 366 20.21 -11.27 4.71
C LEU A 366 20.47 -12.78 4.74
N ILE A 367 20.45 -13.45 3.59
CA ILE A 367 20.63 -14.90 3.49
C ILE A 367 22.04 -15.31 3.91
N SER A 368 23.06 -14.52 3.56
CA SER A 368 24.44 -14.74 4.01
C SER A 368 24.59 -14.69 5.52
N SER A 369 23.77 -13.90 6.24
CA SER A 369 23.76 -13.92 7.71
C SER A 369 23.08 -15.16 8.29
N ASN A 370 21.96 -15.58 7.70
CA ASN A 370 21.19 -16.72 8.16
C ASN A 370 20.28 -17.24 7.05
N ALA A 371 20.64 -18.38 6.46
CA ALA A 371 19.86 -18.99 5.39
C ALA A 371 18.45 -19.44 5.85
N GLN A 372 18.15 -19.52 7.15
CA GLN A 372 16.81 -19.88 7.62
C GLN A 372 15.73 -18.86 7.23
N TRP A 373 16.11 -17.65 6.81
CA TRP A 373 15.20 -16.64 6.28
C TRP A 373 14.44 -17.11 5.03
N VAL A 374 14.91 -18.14 4.31
CA VAL A 374 14.17 -18.77 3.21
C VAL A 374 12.82 -19.39 3.63
N ASN A 375 12.60 -19.58 4.94
CA ASN A 375 11.33 -20.01 5.50
C ASN A 375 10.31 -18.87 5.67
N LYS A 376 10.68 -17.63 5.29
CA LYS A 376 9.81 -16.45 5.30
C LYS A 376 9.59 -15.98 3.85
N PRO A 377 8.52 -16.46 3.17
CA PRO A 377 8.29 -16.22 1.76
C PRO A 377 8.20 -14.75 1.33
N LYS A 378 7.85 -13.84 2.26
CA LYS A 378 7.79 -12.40 1.99
C LYS A 378 9.12 -11.84 1.45
N PHE A 379 10.26 -12.40 1.86
CA PHE A 379 11.56 -12.03 1.29
C PHE A 379 11.69 -12.41 -0.19
N HIS A 380 11.19 -13.59 -0.59
CA HIS A 380 11.20 -13.96 -2.01
C HIS A 380 10.17 -13.17 -2.81
N ILE A 381 8.98 -12.91 -2.24
CA ILE A 381 7.93 -12.10 -2.89
C ILE A 381 8.45 -10.69 -3.23
N LEU A 382 9.38 -10.15 -2.43
CA LEU A 382 10.01 -8.85 -2.69
C LEU A 382 10.67 -8.77 -4.09
N LEU A 383 11.20 -9.88 -4.62
CA LEU A 383 11.77 -9.94 -5.97
C LEU A 383 10.77 -9.53 -7.07
N HIS A 384 9.47 -9.64 -6.78
CA HIS A 384 8.39 -9.32 -7.71
C HIS A 384 7.83 -7.90 -7.54
N LEU A 385 8.35 -7.11 -6.59
CA LEU A 385 7.88 -5.75 -6.36
C LEU A 385 8.17 -4.85 -7.57
N SER A 386 9.31 -5.02 -8.23
CA SER A 386 9.67 -4.28 -9.44
C SER A 386 8.71 -4.53 -10.60
N GLN A 387 8.20 -5.76 -10.75
CA GLN A 387 7.18 -6.12 -11.73
C GLN A 387 5.84 -5.43 -11.41
N SER A 388 5.48 -5.37 -10.12
CA SER A 388 4.29 -4.65 -9.66
C SER A 388 4.42 -3.15 -9.95
N VAL A 389 5.58 -2.55 -9.67
CA VAL A 389 5.83 -1.13 -9.93
C VAL A 389 5.82 -0.82 -11.43
N ALA A 390 6.43 -1.66 -12.25
CA ALA A 390 6.42 -1.50 -13.70
C ALA A 390 5.00 -1.52 -14.29
N ARG A 391 4.08 -2.25 -13.65
CA ARG A 391 2.68 -2.40 -14.11
C ARG A 391 1.74 -1.33 -13.55
N PHE A 392 1.90 -0.97 -12.27
CA PHE A 392 0.92 -0.15 -11.55
C PHE A 392 1.45 1.21 -11.08
N GLY A 393 2.75 1.48 -11.29
CA GLY A 393 3.40 2.70 -10.80
C GLY A 393 3.89 2.58 -9.35
N PRO A 394 4.08 3.70 -8.64
CA PRO A 394 4.63 3.72 -7.28
C PRO A 394 3.89 2.78 -6.32
N ALA A 395 4.62 2.12 -5.41
CA ALA A 395 4.05 1.09 -4.55
C ALA A 395 2.98 1.61 -3.57
N SER A 396 2.97 2.91 -3.31
CA SER A 396 1.90 3.58 -2.56
C SER A 396 0.52 3.45 -3.20
N LEU A 397 0.43 3.17 -4.51
CA LEU A 397 -0.84 3.05 -5.23
C LEU A 397 -1.59 1.73 -4.96
N PHE A 398 -0.88 0.71 -4.47
CA PHE A 398 -1.44 -0.61 -4.17
C PHE A 398 -1.19 -1.06 -2.72
N ALA A 399 -1.04 -0.08 -1.81
CA ALA A 399 -0.99 -0.32 -0.38
C ALA A 399 -2.40 -0.44 0.23
N THR A 400 -2.60 -1.38 1.16
CA THR A 400 -3.94 -1.66 1.74
C THR A 400 -4.26 -0.89 3.02
N GLU A 401 -3.37 0.00 3.50
CA GLU A 401 -3.55 0.78 4.75
C GLU A 401 -4.93 1.46 4.85
N LYS A 402 -5.47 1.95 3.73
CA LYS A 402 -6.74 2.68 3.69
C LYS A 402 -7.97 1.81 3.88
N PHE A 403 -7.92 0.53 3.55
CA PHE A 403 -9.08 -0.35 3.65
C PHE A 403 -9.18 -1.03 5.01
N GLU A 404 -8.06 -1.15 5.73
CA GLU A 404 -8.05 -1.74 7.07
C GLU A 404 -8.75 -0.86 8.14
N SER A 405 -8.97 0.43 7.86
CA SER A 405 -9.72 1.32 8.76
C SER A 405 -11.23 1.01 8.80
N TYR A 406 -11.77 0.20 7.87
CA TYR A 406 -13.20 -0.12 7.75
C TYR A 406 -13.70 -1.24 8.66
N ASN A 407 -12.86 -1.77 9.54
CA ASN A 407 -13.09 -3.02 10.25
C ASN A 407 -14.12 -2.97 11.42
N GLY A 408 -15.04 -2.01 11.49
CA GLY A 408 -15.81 -1.78 12.72
C GLY A 408 -17.22 -1.17 12.64
N VAL A 409 -18.03 -1.43 11.62
CA VAL A 409 -19.42 -0.93 11.57
C VAL A 409 -20.37 -2.10 11.27
N ASP A 410 -21.64 -2.04 11.69
CA ASP A 410 -22.69 -2.99 11.27
C ASP A 410 -23.14 -2.63 9.84
N ILE A 411 -22.81 -3.52 8.88
CA ILE A 411 -22.17 -3.13 7.61
C ILE A 411 -23.21 -2.78 6.52
N ALA A 412 -23.98 -3.74 6.01
CA ALA A 412 -24.57 -3.62 4.67
C ALA A 412 -25.61 -2.48 4.52
N ASN A 413 -26.63 -2.43 5.39
CA ASN A 413 -27.69 -1.41 5.30
C ASN A 413 -27.15 0.00 5.53
N SER A 414 -26.21 0.13 6.48
CA SER A 414 -25.51 1.39 6.74
C SER A 414 -24.74 1.83 5.49
N PHE A 415 -23.94 0.95 4.88
CA PHE A 415 -23.18 1.27 3.67
C PHE A 415 -24.09 1.62 2.48
N MET A 416 -25.21 0.91 2.29
CA MET A 416 -26.18 1.25 1.25
C MET A 416 -26.80 2.63 1.47
N ASN A 417 -27.24 2.93 2.70
CA ASN A 417 -27.77 4.25 3.05
C ASN A 417 -26.73 5.35 2.85
N PHE A 418 -25.48 5.11 3.27
CA PHE A 418 -24.38 6.03 3.03
C PHE A 418 -24.13 6.24 1.54
N SER A 419 -24.15 5.18 0.72
CA SER A 419 -23.98 5.29 -0.73
C SER A 419 -25.10 6.12 -1.37
N ALA A 420 -26.37 5.89 -1.00
CA ALA A 420 -27.50 6.67 -1.48
C ALA A 420 -27.41 8.15 -1.05
N ILE A 421 -27.04 8.41 0.21
CA ILE A 421 -26.81 9.76 0.72
C ILE A 421 -25.68 10.45 -0.04
N ARG A 422 -24.55 9.76 -0.23
CA ARG A 422 -23.39 10.28 -1.00
C ARG A 422 -23.81 10.62 -2.44
N TYR A 423 -24.55 9.74 -3.10
CA TYR A 423 -25.06 9.94 -4.46
C TYR A 423 -25.93 11.20 -4.55
N CYS A 424 -26.96 11.30 -3.71
CA CYS A 424 -27.89 12.44 -3.70
C CYS A 424 -27.17 13.75 -3.35
N LEU A 425 -26.34 13.74 -2.31
CA LEU A 425 -25.64 14.95 -1.84
C LEU A 425 -24.57 15.44 -2.83
N SER A 426 -23.99 14.54 -3.62
CA SER A 426 -23.05 14.90 -4.70
C SER A 426 -23.71 15.28 -6.02
N GLY A 427 -25.05 15.34 -6.06
CA GLY A 427 -25.79 15.74 -7.25
C GLY A 427 -26.01 14.64 -8.27
N GLY A 428 -25.99 13.37 -7.84
CA GLY A 428 -26.30 12.23 -8.68
C GLY A 428 -27.71 12.29 -9.25
N ASN A 429 -27.85 11.95 -10.53
CA ASN A 429 -29.10 12.03 -11.28
C ASN A 429 -29.90 10.73 -11.16
N CYS A 430 -31.20 10.80 -10.86
CA CYS A 430 -32.08 9.63 -10.79
C CYS A 430 -33.11 9.67 -11.92
N ILE A 431 -33.49 8.51 -12.45
CA ILE A 431 -34.64 8.45 -13.37
C ILE A 431 -35.91 8.34 -12.53
N SER A 432 -36.84 9.28 -12.71
CA SER A 432 -38.14 9.22 -12.04
C SER A 432 -38.97 8.05 -12.56
N LYS A 433 -39.45 7.19 -11.65
CA LYS A 433 -40.35 6.07 -11.99
C LYS A 433 -41.71 6.53 -12.52
N THR A 434 -42.12 7.77 -12.25
CA THR A 434 -43.44 8.27 -12.65
C THR A 434 -43.45 8.94 -14.02
N ASN A 435 -42.39 9.65 -14.39
CA ASN A 435 -42.35 10.49 -15.59
C ASN A 435 -41.23 10.15 -16.58
N VAL A 436 -40.39 9.14 -16.29
CA VAL A 436 -39.21 8.77 -17.11
C VAL A 436 -38.29 9.98 -17.40
N SER A 437 -38.30 10.97 -16.50
CA SER A 437 -37.48 12.17 -16.58
C SER A 437 -36.28 12.04 -15.65
N ILE A 438 -35.14 12.59 -16.05
CA ILE A 438 -33.97 12.73 -15.18
C ILE A 438 -34.29 13.76 -14.10
N VAL A 439 -34.17 13.37 -12.84
CA VAL A 439 -34.34 14.22 -11.66
C VAL A 439 -32.98 14.41 -11.02
N SER A 440 -32.59 15.66 -10.85
CA SER A 440 -31.35 16.05 -10.19
C SER A 440 -31.64 16.64 -8.81
N PRO A 441 -30.82 16.34 -7.79
CA PRO A 441 -30.85 17.03 -6.51
C PRO A 441 -30.72 18.54 -6.70
N SER A 442 -31.57 19.29 -6.00
CA SER A 442 -31.53 20.75 -6.07
C SER A 442 -30.22 21.30 -5.52
N TYR A 443 -29.93 22.57 -5.83
CA TYR A 443 -28.77 23.25 -5.27
C TYR A 443 -28.76 23.27 -3.74
N GLN A 444 -29.94 23.34 -3.10
CA GLN A 444 -30.08 23.30 -1.64
C GLN A 444 -29.61 21.96 -1.06
N VAL A 445 -29.92 20.83 -1.71
CA VAL A 445 -29.46 19.50 -1.28
C VAL A 445 -27.95 19.38 -1.41
N LYS A 446 -27.38 19.80 -2.54
CA LYS A 446 -25.93 19.81 -2.76
C LYS A 446 -25.19 20.70 -1.76
N ASN A 447 -25.80 21.83 -1.40
CA ASN A 447 -25.24 22.75 -0.40
C ASN A 447 -25.08 22.14 0.99
N LEU A 448 -25.88 21.13 1.35
CA LEU A 448 -25.71 20.41 2.62
C LEU A 448 -24.33 19.78 2.70
N LEU A 449 -23.87 19.13 1.63
CA LEU A 449 -22.52 18.58 1.57
C LEU A 449 -21.47 19.67 1.44
N LEU A 450 -21.66 20.65 0.54
CA LEU A 450 -20.64 21.66 0.24
C LEU A 450 -20.32 22.57 1.43
N LYS A 451 -21.31 22.91 2.25
CA LYS A 451 -21.17 23.92 3.33
C LYS A 451 -21.05 23.33 4.73
N ASN A 452 -21.17 22.00 4.92
CA ASN A 452 -21.18 21.39 6.24
C ASN A 452 -20.00 20.42 6.44
N PRO A 453 -18.90 20.86 7.07
CA PRO A 453 -17.74 20.01 7.36
C PRO A 453 -18.07 18.76 8.19
N THR A 454 -19.06 18.84 9.07
CA THR A 454 -19.49 17.69 9.86
C THR A 454 -20.09 16.60 8.97
N ILE A 455 -20.95 16.96 8.02
CA ILE A 455 -21.51 16.00 7.05
C ILE A 455 -20.41 15.42 6.16
N GLN A 456 -19.46 16.25 5.72
CA GLN A 456 -18.33 15.78 4.90
C GLN A 456 -17.52 14.73 5.67
N ASN A 457 -17.10 15.04 6.90
CA ASN A 457 -16.33 14.12 7.74
C ASN A 457 -17.10 12.83 8.04
N LEU A 458 -18.41 12.91 8.32
CA LEU A 458 -19.27 11.73 8.53
C LEU A 458 -19.36 10.84 7.29
N LEU A 459 -19.29 11.42 6.10
CA LEU A 459 -19.28 10.67 4.84
C LEU A 459 -17.87 10.24 4.43
N GLY A 460 -16.85 10.54 5.23
CA GLY A 460 -15.47 10.20 4.93
C GLY A 460 -14.81 11.12 3.90
N LEU A 461 -15.36 12.31 3.68
CA LEU A 461 -14.86 13.33 2.77
C LEU A 461 -14.18 14.44 3.57
N ASP A 462 -12.91 14.72 3.28
CA ASP A 462 -12.27 15.93 3.76
C ASP A 462 -12.29 16.98 2.65
N SER A 463 -13.24 17.93 2.73
CA SER A 463 -13.35 18.96 1.69
C SER A 463 -12.22 19.98 1.70
N HIS A 464 -11.41 20.05 2.77
CA HIS A 464 -10.27 20.94 2.83
C HIS A 464 -9.22 20.57 1.77
N ILE A 465 -9.23 19.32 1.31
CA ILE A 465 -8.42 18.84 0.18
C ILE A 465 -8.85 19.49 -1.14
N PHE A 466 -10.14 19.83 -1.30
CA PHE A 466 -10.71 20.44 -2.52
C PHE A 466 -10.86 21.95 -2.45
N LYS A 467 -10.90 22.55 -1.26
CA LYS A 467 -10.87 24.01 -1.11
C LYS A 467 -9.61 24.53 -1.78
N VAL A 468 -9.77 25.63 -2.54
CA VAL A 468 -8.68 26.37 -3.21
C VAL A 468 -7.42 26.22 -2.38
N LYS A 469 -6.45 25.45 -2.89
CA LYS A 469 -5.14 25.31 -2.26
C LYS A 469 -4.76 26.72 -1.84
N PRO A 470 -4.44 27.00 -0.55
CA PRO A 470 -3.93 28.32 -0.22
C PRO A 470 -2.82 28.61 -1.24
N ARG A 471 -2.78 29.84 -1.75
CA ARG A 471 -1.80 30.21 -2.77
C ARG A 471 -0.42 29.99 -2.14
N TYR A 472 0.16 28.82 -2.37
CA TYR A 472 1.41 28.46 -1.75
C TYR A 472 2.51 29.29 -2.41
N PRO A 473 3.46 29.82 -1.63
CA PRO A 473 3.66 29.57 -0.20
C PRO A 473 2.65 30.27 0.73
N PHE A 474 2.16 29.56 1.77
CA PHE A 474 1.24 30.10 2.79
C PHE A 474 1.98 30.39 4.09
N PHE A 475 1.74 31.58 4.68
CA PHE A 475 2.52 32.07 5.81
C PHE A 475 1.78 31.87 7.13
N LYS A 476 2.45 31.27 8.12
CA LYS A 476 2.00 31.32 9.51
C LYS A 476 2.54 32.61 10.13
N LYS A 477 1.65 33.56 10.44
CA LYS A 477 2.01 34.74 11.23
C LYS A 477 2.47 34.28 12.63
N PRO A 478 3.48 34.92 13.23
CA PRO A 478 3.83 34.65 14.61
C PRO A 478 2.62 34.92 15.53
N PRO A 479 2.40 34.10 16.57
CA PRO A 479 1.43 34.45 17.60
C PRO A 479 1.83 35.78 18.23
N LEU A 480 0.85 36.65 18.51
CA LEU A 480 1.04 37.98 19.11
C LEU A 480 1.64 37.97 20.54
N SER A 481 2.05 36.81 21.04
CA SER A 481 2.62 36.60 22.36
C SER A 481 3.63 35.46 22.34
N SER A 482 4.87 35.74 21.95
CA SER A 482 6.01 34.92 22.35
C SER A 482 7.25 35.80 22.38
N THR A 483 7.68 36.13 23.58
CA THR A 483 8.89 36.88 23.95
C THR A 483 10.20 36.14 23.61
N ASP A 484 10.14 35.06 22.84
CA ASP A 484 11.25 34.11 22.63
C ASP A 484 11.69 34.03 21.17
N TYR A 485 11.81 35.16 20.47
CA TYR A 485 12.59 35.20 19.24
C TYR A 485 13.46 36.45 19.16
N ASP A 486 14.75 36.14 19.09
CA ASP A 486 15.90 37.01 18.96
C ASP A 486 15.67 38.09 17.88
N ILE A 487 15.93 39.35 18.23
CA ILE A 487 16.02 40.48 17.31
C ILE A 487 17.32 40.27 16.52
N SER A 488 17.38 39.22 15.70
CA SER A 488 18.44 39.04 14.73
C SER A 488 18.31 40.19 13.73
N THR A 489 19.24 41.13 13.83
CA THR A 489 19.40 42.22 12.86
C THR A 489 19.28 41.66 11.46
N THR A 490 18.38 42.22 10.64
CA THR A 490 18.16 41.80 9.25
C THR A 490 19.51 41.57 8.55
N PRO A 491 19.76 40.39 7.96
CA PRO A 491 21.04 40.07 7.33
C PRO A 491 21.48 41.18 6.37
N ARG A 492 22.77 41.54 6.38
CA ARG A 492 23.31 42.65 5.57
C ARG A 492 22.97 42.51 4.08
N GLY A 493 23.01 41.28 3.56
CA GLY A 493 22.66 40.96 2.18
C GLY A 493 21.17 41.12 1.84
N ILE A 494 20.28 41.09 2.82
CA ILE A 494 18.84 41.37 2.63
C ILE A 494 18.59 42.88 2.65
N LYS A 495 19.26 43.62 3.56
CA LYS A 495 19.19 45.10 3.61
C LYS A 495 19.68 45.76 2.31
N SER A 496 20.64 45.15 1.59
CA SER A 496 21.11 45.69 0.30
C SER A 496 20.13 45.52 -0.85
N ILE A 497 19.14 44.63 -0.74
CA ILE A 497 18.16 44.35 -1.80
C ILE A 497 17.01 45.37 -1.75
N SER A 498 16.56 45.75 -0.56
CA SER A 498 15.60 46.83 -0.36
C SER A 498 15.90 47.58 0.94
N PRO A 499 16.67 48.69 0.87
CA PRO A 499 17.12 49.43 2.05
C PRO A 499 15.98 50.08 2.86
N ASN A 500 14.86 50.40 2.19
CA ASN A 500 13.73 51.16 2.74
C ASN A 500 12.50 50.28 3.05
N SER A 501 12.64 48.96 3.06
CA SER A 501 11.53 48.04 3.35
C SER A 501 11.51 47.61 4.80
N ASP A 502 10.31 47.54 5.38
CA ASP A 502 10.08 46.91 6.68
C ASP A 502 10.12 45.40 6.52
N TRP A 503 11.21 44.80 7.03
CA TRP A 503 11.45 43.36 6.98
C TRP A 503 10.83 42.67 8.19
N ILE A 504 9.99 41.67 7.94
CA ILE A 504 9.35 40.87 8.97
C ILE A 504 10.01 39.48 9.00
N ASN A 505 10.38 39.01 10.19
CA ASN A 505 10.83 37.64 10.40
C ASN A 505 9.62 36.69 10.33
N ILE A 506 9.75 35.62 9.55
CA ILE A 506 8.70 34.62 9.33
C ILE A 506 9.13 33.33 10.04
N LEU A 507 8.29 32.81 10.94
CA LEU A 507 8.57 31.57 11.66
C LEU A 507 8.66 30.36 10.72
N SER A 508 7.66 30.25 9.85
CA SER A 508 7.57 29.22 8.84
C SER A 508 6.62 29.60 7.71
N PHE A 509 6.79 28.97 6.56
CA PHE A 509 5.82 28.99 5.48
C PHE A 509 5.58 27.58 4.96
N GLU A 510 4.35 27.29 4.59
CA GLU A 510 3.95 26.04 3.96
C GLU A 510 4.29 26.13 2.46
N LEU A 511 5.07 25.18 1.95
CA LEU A 511 5.33 24.98 0.51
C LEU A 511 4.14 24.30 -0.18
N ASP A 512 3.51 23.36 0.53
CA ASP A 512 2.30 22.66 0.11
C ASP A 512 1.51 22.19 1.34
N ALA A 513 0.56 21.26 1.16
CA ALA A 513 -0.29 20.76 2.25
C ALA A 513 0.45 19.87 3.28
N HIS A 514 1.67 19.46 2.98
CA HIS A 514 2.45 18.49 3.75
C HIS A 514 3.87 18.97 4.07
N GLN A 515 4.38 19.94 3.33
CA GLN A 515 5.72 20.47 3.47
C GLN A 515 5.68 21.89 4.02
N SER A 516 6.31 22.08 5.18
CA SER A 516 6.59 23.38 5.76
C SER A 516 8.08 23.63 5.79
N ILE A 517 8.47 24.87 5.49
CA ILE A 517 9.82 25.37 5.69
C ILE A 517 9.82 26.24 6.94
N LYS A 518 10.76 25.98 7.85
CA LYS A 518 10.94 26.70 9.11
C LYS A 518 12.41 27.02 9.34
N ALA A 519 12.69 28.00 10.20
CA ALA A 519 14.04 28.17 10.74
C ALA A 519 14.53 26.87 11.41
N ASN A 520 15.83 26.61 11.34
CA ASN A 520 16.50 25.40 11.82
C ASN A 520 16.05 24.10 11.11
N SER A 521 15.71 24.18 9.83
CA SER A 521 15.41 23.01 9.00
C SER A 521 16.36 22.88 7.81
N PHE A 522 16.53 21.65 7.31
CA PHE A 522 17.28 21.37 6.09
C PHE A 522 16.33 21.32 4.90
N VAL A 523 16.74 21.92 3.78
CA VAL A 523 15.99 21.91 2.51
C VAL A 523 16.88 21.51 1.34
N SER A 524 16.30 20.84 0.35
CA SER A 524 16.95 20.58 -0.93
C SER A 524 16.55 21.66 -1.92
N ILE A 525 17.54 22.40 -2.43
CA ILE A 525 17.35 23.52 -3.37
C ILE A 525 17.77 23.06 -4.76
N LYS A 526 16.87 23.25 -5.73
CA LYS A 526 17.15 22.96 -7.14
C LYS A 526 18.08 24.04 -7.72
N GLY A 527 19.16 23.62 -8.38
CA GLY A 527 20.04 24.54 -9.10
C GLY A 527 19.27 25.32 -10.16
N GLN A 528 19.50 26.64 -10.23
CA GLN A 528 18.76 27.51 -11.15
C GLN A 528 19.32 27.50 -12.58
N GLN A 529 20.56 27.04 -12.76
CA GLN A 529 21.21 26.90 -14.07
C GLN A 529 21.30 25.43 -14.48
N VAL A 530 21.33 25.18 -15.80
CA VAL A 530 21.39 23.83 -16.41
C VAL A 530 22.57 22.99 -15.90
N ASN A 531 23.64 23.64 -15.40
CA ASN A 531 24.84 22.99 -14.87
C ASN A 531 24.99 23.04 -13.34
N GLN A 532 23.98 23.53 -12.60
CA GLN A 532 24.00 23.54 -11.14
C GLN A 532 23.25 22.32 -10.60
N ASN A 533 23.99 21.45 -9.91
CA ASN A 533 23.38 20.34 -9.18
C ASN A 533 22.50 20.86 -8.04
N ASN A 534 21.50 20.06 -7.66
CA ASN A 534 20.73 20.31 -6.44
C ASN A 534 21.69 20.30 -5.24
N PHE A 535 21.44 21.19 -4.28
CA PHE A 535 22.24 21.26 -3.06
C PHE A 535 21.35 21.28 -1.82
N ILE A 536 21.90 20.85 -0.69
CA ILE A 536 21.21 20.91 0.60
C ILE A 536 21.60 22.22 1.28
N ALA A 537 20.65 22.86 1.95
CA ALA A 537 20.90 24.07 2.71
C ALA A 537 20.24 23.99 4.09
N PHE A 538 20.89 24.56 5.10
CA PHE A 538 20.35 24.70 6.45
C PHE A 538 19.80 26.10 6.66
N ILE A 539 18.53 26.22 7.02
CA ILE A 539 17.84 27.51 7.12
C ILE A 539 18.12 28.14 8.47
N ILE A 540 18.81 29.28 8.46
CA ILE A 540 19.02 30.11 9.66
C ILE A 540 17.75 30.91 9.97
N GLY A 541 17.13 31.50 8.95
CA GLY A 541 15.95 32.33 9.13
C GLY A 541 15.24 32.64 7.81
N ILE A 542 14.06 33.23 7.94
CA ILE A 542 13.17 33.55 6.83
C ILE A 542 12.67 34.98 7.02
N TRP A 543 12.74 35.80 5.97
CA TRP A 543 12.26 37.19 5.98
C TRP A 543 11.35 37.47 4.79
N GLY A 544 10.36 38.34 5.01
CA GLY A 544 9.50 38.88 3.97
C GLY A 544 9.34 40.39 4.10
N VAL A 545 8.84 41.03 3.03
CA VAL A 545 8.49 42.45 3.01
C VAL A 545 6.98 42.60 3.14
N ASP A 546 6.52 43.52 3.99
CA ASP A 546 5.09 43.76 4.21
C ASP A 546 4.47 44.54 3.03
N ASN A 547 4.05 43.85 1.98
CA ASN A 547 3.22 44.45 0.93
C ASN A 547 2.25 43.43 0.32
N ILE A 548 0.96 43.77 0.34
CA ILE A 548 -0.20 42.86 0.40
C ILE A 548 -0.53 42.10 -0.91
N SER A 549 0.33 42.15 -1.94
CA SER A 549 0.01 41.53 -3.24
C SER A 549 1.14 40.78 -3.98
N ASN A 550 2.41 40.89 -3.56
CA ASN A 550 3.56 40.23 -4.21
C ASN A 550 4.68 39.92 -3.19
N GLN A 551 4.44 38.99 -2.27
CA GLN A 551 5.40 38.65 -1.21
C GLN A 551 6.59 37.87 -1.80
N LYS A 552 7.72 38.55 -2.01
CA LYS A 552 9.03 37.90 -2.21
C LYS A 552 9.55 37.42 -0.85
N ILE A 553 9.89 36.13 -0.75
CA ILE A 553 10.49 35.53 0.44
C ILE A 553 12.00 35.48 0.24
N TYR A 554 12.73 35.82 1.31
CA TYR A 554 14.17 35.69 1.37
C TYR A 554 14.53 34.71 2.48
N ILE A 555 15.26 33.67 2.13
CA ILE A 555 15.74 32.65 3.05
C ILE A 555 17.23 32.88 3.25
N HIS A 556 17.65 33.09 4.50
CA HIS A 556 19.06 33.02 4.85
C HIS A 556 19.35 31.59 5.22
N CYS A 557 20.21 30.95 4.44
CA CYS A 557 20.61 29.58 4.66
C CYS A 557 22.11 29.44 4.50
N LEU A 558 22.68 28.50 5.25
CA LEU A 558 24.01 27.99 5.06
C LEU A 558 23.97 26.90 4.00
N HIS A 559 24.97 26.89 3.13
CA HIS A 559 25.12 25.78 2.19
C HIS A 559 25.56 24.54 3.00
N CYS A 560 25.02 23.37 2.72
CA CYS A 560 25.51 22.15 3.35
C CYS A 560 26.58 21.52 2.47
N GLU A 561 27.83 21.61 2.91
CA GLU A 561 28.91 20.85 2.31
C GLU A 561 28.68 19.37 2.61
N MET A 562 28.54 18.57 1.53
CA MET A 562 28.33 17.15 1.64
C MET A 562 29.67 16.45 1.84
N LEU A 563 29.85 15.87 3.02
CA LEU A 563 31.05 15.12 3.40
C LEU A 563 31.07 13.74 2.74
N GLU A 564 32.12 12.96 3.03
CA GLU A 564 32.16 11.55 2.62
C GLU A 564 31.03 10.73 3.27
N VAL A 565 30.77 9.55 2.69
CA VAL A 565 29.81 8.61 3.27
C VAL A 565 30.42 8.03 4.54
N ASP A 566 29.74 8.21 5.67
CA ASP A 566 30.18 7.66 6.94
C ASP A 566 30.18 6.12 6.86
N PRO A 567 31.31 5.44 7.14
CA PRO A 567 31.42 4.00 6.98
C PRO A 567 30.60 3.21 8.01
N PHE A 568 30.26 3.81 9.14
CA PHE A 568 29.46 3.18 10.19
C PHE A 568 27.96 3.27 9.88
N TYR A 569 27.47 4.45 9.51
CA TYR A 569 26.06 4.70 9.21
C TYR A 569 25.68 4.37 7.76
N GLY A 570 26.65 4.36 6.83
CA GLY A 570 26.39 4.22 5.40
C GLY A 570 25.62 5.41 4.81
N MET A 571 25.71 6.57 5.46
CA MET A 571 24.98 7.79 5.13
C MET A 571 25.94 8.94 4.88
N ARG A 572 25.59 9.84 3.96
CA ARG A 572 26.40 11.03 3.72
C ARG A 572 26.09 12.11 4.74
N CYS A 573 27.10 12.56 5.46
CA CYS A 573 26.96 13.69 6.39
C CYS A 573 26.97 15.01 5.64
N GLY A 574 26.22 16.00 6.13
CA GLY A 574 26.23 17.36 5.60
C GLY A 574 26.56 18.34 6.72
N MET A 575 27.51 19.23 6.47
CA MET A 575 27.88 20.29 7.42
C MET A 575 27.43 21.64 6.87
N PRO A 576 26.58 22.39 7.58
CA PRO A 576 26.27 23.77 7.23
C PRO A 576 27.54 24.64 7.29
N VAL A 577 27.87 25.32 6.20
CA VAL A 577 29.03 26.22 6.04
C VAL A 577 28.63 27.62 5.58
#